data_AF-A0A964IUR8-F1
#
_entry.id   AF-A0A964IUR8-F1
#
_cell.length_a   1.000
_cell.length_b   1.000
_cell.length_c   1.000
_cell.angle_alpha   90.00
_cell.angle_beta   90.00
_cell.angle_gamma   90.00
#
_symmetry.space_group_name_H-M   'P 1'
#
loop_
_entity.id
_entity.type
_entity.pdbx_description
1 polymer ?
#
loop_
_entity_poly.entity_id
_entity_poly.type
_entity_poly.pdbx_seq_one_letter_code
_entity_poly.pdbx_strand_id
1 'polypeptide(L)'
;MLHFSLPKIAMIFAVISASIFYSLPNMLPSDVVKQLPSWWQPMNLGLDLRGGSYLLLEVDTSSIQKEQLADLEEVTRASLRGAKIAYRTIRVADQGVYLTVGNASDLDA
;
A
#
# COMPACT_ATOMS: atom_id res chain seq x y z
N MET A 1 0.81 -25.99 55.82
CA MET A 1 0.25 -26.67 54.63
C MET A 1 -0.86 -25.78 54.07
N LEU A 2 -0.79 -25.39 52.79
CA LEU A 2 -1.84 -24.57 52.18
C LEU A 2 -3.11 -25.43 52.02
N HIS A 3 -4.02 -25.34 52.99
CA HIS A 3 -5.35 -25.95 52.89
C HIS A 3 -6.26 -24.97 52.16
N PHE A 4 -6.57 -25.27 50.90
CA PHE A 4 -7.56 -24.53 50.14
C PHE A 4 -8.93 -25.17 50.28
N SER A 5 -9.98 -24.36 50.34
CA SER A 5 -11.35 -24.86 50.36
C SER A 5 -11.66 -25.59 49.04
N LEU A 6 -12.36 -26.73 49.13
CA LEU A 6 -12.82 -27.53 47.97
C LEU A 6 -13.43 -26.70 46.82
N PRO A 7 -14.31 -25.70 47.05
CA PRO A 7 -14.84 -24.88 45.95
C PRO A 7 -13.78 -24.03 45.25
N LYS A 8 -12.74 -23.58 45.97
CA LYS A 8 -11.65 -22.82 45.38
C LYS A 8 -10.82 -23.70 44.43
N ILE A 9 -10.55 -24.94 44.82
CA ILE A 9 -9.85 -25.92 43.97
C ILE A 9 -10.70 -26.24 42.74
N ALA A 10 -11.99 -26.50 42.91
CA ALA A 10 -12.91 -26.78 41.80
C ALA A 10 -12.99 -25.60 40.82
N MET A 11 -13.03 -24.36 41.31
CA MET A 11 -13.02 -23.15 40.47
C MET A 11 -11.75 -23.05 39.63
N ILE A 12 -10.58 -23.35 40.22
CA ILE A 12 -9.30 -23.32 39.49
C ILE A 12 -9.33 -24.32 38.33
N PHE A 13 -9.74 -25.57 38.58
CA PHE A 13 -9.84 -26.57 37.51
C PHE A 13 -10.87 -26.22 36.45
N ALA A 14 -12.00 -25.62 36.85
CA ALA A 14 -13.03 -25.17 35.91
C ALA A 14 -12.49 -24.09 34.96
N VAL A 15 -11.77 -23.09 35.48
CA VAL A 15 -11.18 -22.03 34.67
C VAL A 15 -10.13 -22.58 33.72
N ILE A 16 -9.26 -23.48 34.18
CA ILE A 16 -8.23 -24.11 33.35
C ILE A 16 -8.89 -24.92 32.22
N SER A 17 -9.88 -25.75 32.56
CA SER A 17 -10.59 -26.57 31.58
C SER A 17 -11.31 -25.72 30.54
N ALA A 18 -11.98 -24.63 30.97
CA ALA A 18 -12.62 -23.69 30.07
C ALA A 18 -11.60 -23.01 29.13
N SER A 19 -10.45 -22.60 29.66
CA SER A 19 -9.39 -21.95 28.87
C SER A 19 -8.86 -22.86 27.77
N ILE A 20 -8.61 -24.14 28.10
CA ILE A 20 -8.19 -25.15 27.12
C ILE A 20 -9.27 -25.32 26.06
N PHE A 21 -10.53 -25.50 26.49
CA PHE A 21 -11.66 -25.70 25.59
C PHE A 21 -11.83 -24.56 24.59
N TYR A 22 -11.79 -23.30 25.04
CA TYR A 22 -11.93 -22.14 24.15
C TYR A 22 -10.69 -21.89 23.27
N SER A 23 -9.51 -22.38 23.65
CA SER A 23 -8.29 -22.24 22.84
C SER A 23 -8.25 -23.22 21.67
N LEU A 24 -8.89 -24.39 21.79
CA LEU A 24 -8.84 -25.49 20.80
C LEU A 24 -9.06 -25.07 19.34
N PRO A 25 -10.08 -24.25 18.98
CA PRO A 25 -10.31 -23.88 17.59
C PRO A 25 -9.12 -23.19 16.91
N ASN A 26 -8.29 -22.48 17.68
CA ASN A 26 -7.12 -21.76 17.14
C ASN A 26 -6.01 -22.72 16.67
N MET A 27 -6.03 -23.98 17.09
CA MET A 27 -5.03 -24.99 16.72
C MET A 27 -5.54 -26.00 15.68
N LEU A 28 -6.83 -25.92 15.30
CA LEU A 28 -7.43 -26.86 14.38
C LEU A 28 -7.18 -26.46 12.91
N PRO A 29 -7.06 -27.44 11.99
CA PRO A 29 -7.01 -27.17 10.56
C PRO A 29 -8.31 -26.50 10.07
N SER A 30 -8.18 -25.71 9.00
CA SER A 30 -9.28 -24.95 8.40
C SER A 30 -10.47 -25.80 7.94
N ASP A 31 -10.27 -27.08 7.62
CA ASP A 31 -11.34 -27.99 7.21
C ASP A 31 -12.23 -28.45 8.37
N VAL A 32 -11.66 -28.55 9.57
CA VAL A 32 -12.39 -28.90 10.80
C VAL A 32 -13.10 -27.66 11.34
N VAL A 33 -12.46 -26.49 11.28
CA VAL A 33 -13.03 -25.22 11.73
C VAL A 33 -14.35 -24.87 11.03
N LYS A 34 -14.46 -25.15 9.71
CA LYS A 34 -15.69 -24.91 8.93
C LYS A 34 -16.90 -25.70 9.40
N GLN A 35 -16.69 -26.80 10.11
CA GLN A 35 -17.76 -27.67 10.65
C GLN A 35 -18.13 -27.31 12.10
N LEU A 36 -17.39 -26.40 12.73
CA LEU A 36 -17.67 -25.95 14.09
C LEU A 36 -18.90 -25.01 14.11
N PRO A 37 -19.63 -24.96 15.23
CA PRO A 37 -20.70 -24.00 15.44
C PRO A 37 -20.21 -22.55 15.30
N SER A 38 -21.11 -21.63 14.93
CA SER A 38 -20.78 -20.20 14.75
C SER A 38 -20.28 -19.52 16.03
N TRP A 39 -20.67 -20.02 17.20
CA TRP A 39 -20.25 -19.50 18.51
C TRP A 39 -18.89 -20.02 18.98
N TRP A 40 -18.28 -20.98 18.28
CA TRP A 40 -17.01 -21.60 18.66
C TRP A 40 -16.01 -21.63 17.49
N GLN A 41 -15.68 -20.44 17.02
CA GLN A 41 -14.74 -20.22 15.92
C GLN A 41 -13.37 -19.73 16.45
N PRO A 42 -12.27 -19.99 15.72
CA PRO A 42 -10.97 -19.42 16.06
C PRO A 42 -11.00 -17.90 16.01
N MET A 43 -10.08 -17.28 16.76
CA MET A 43 -9.94 -15.83 16.74
C MET A 43 -9.34 -15.34 15.41
N ASN A 44 -9.73 -14.13 15.01
CA ASN A 44 -9.16 -13.48 13.85
C ASN A 44 -7.69 -13.12 14.13
N LEU A 45 -6.76 -13.89 13.56
CA LEU A 45 -5.34 -13.58 13.59
C LEU A 45 -5.08 -12.26 12.84
N GLY A 46 -4.25 -11.37 13.40
CA GLY A 46 -3.77 -10.18 12.69
C GLY A 46 -2.82 -10.56 11.54
N LEU A 47 -2.50 -9.61 10.66
CA LEU A 47 -1.63 -9.85 9.50
C LEU A 47 -0.27 -10.43 9.91
N ASP A 48 0.34 -9.90 10.96
CA ASP A 48 1.62 -10.34 11.50
C ASP A 48 1.58 -11.83 11.93
N LEU A 49 0.45 -12.27 12.50
CA LEU A 49 0.25 -13.64 12.96
C LEU A 49 -0.25 -14.59 11.86
N ARG A 50 -0.81 -14.07 10.77
CA ARG A 50 -1.23 -14.88 9.60
C ARG A 50 -0.07 -15.19 8.66
N GLY A 51 1.06 -14.48 8.79
CA GLY A 51 2.23 -14.67 7.94
C GLY A 51 1.94 -14.25 6.49
N GLY A 52 1.98 -12.95 6.23
CA GLY A 52 1.90 -12.38 4.88
C GLY A 52 2.69 -11.07 4.80
N SER A 53 3.24 -10.73 3.63
CA SER A 53 3.92 -9.46 3.43
C SER A 53 2.94 -8.40 2.91
N TYR A 54 2.97 -7.21 3.52
CA TYR A 54 2.28 -6.03 3.00
C TYR A 54 3.25 -5.28 2.09
N LEU A 55 3.11 -5.43 0.77
CA LEU A 55 3.83 -4.55 -0.16
C LEU A 55 3.09 -3.22 -0.22
N LEU A 56 3.65 -2.21 0.44
CA LEU A 56 3.26 -0.83 0.19
C LEU A 56 4.02 -0.35 -1.06
N LEU A 57 3.32 -0.19 -2.17
CA LEU A 57 3.84 0.44 -3.38
C LEU A 57 3.68 1.95 -3.24
N GLU A 58 4.76 2.64 -2.90
CA GLU A 58 4.82 4.09 -2.93
C GLU A 58 5.29 4.55 -4.33
N VAL A 59 4.50 5.40 -4.97
CA VAL A 59 4.84 5.97 -6.28
C VAL A 59 5.43 7.35 -6.06
N ASP A 60 6.68 7.56 -6.49
CA ASP A 60 7.33 8.87 -6.48
C ASP A 60 6.74 9.75 -7.61
N THR A 61 5.71 10.52 -7.27
CA THR A 61 5.03 11.44 -8.21
C THR A 61 5.92 12.57 -8.71
N SER A 62 6.99 12.91 -7.99
CA SER A 62 7.91 13.97 -8.37
C SER A 62 8.82 13.54 -9.52
N SER A 63 9.20 12.26 -9.55
CA SER A 63 9.95 11.66 -10.66
C SER A 63 9.13 11.66 -11.95
N ILE A 64 7.85 11.26 -11.85
CA ILE A 64 6.90 11.21 -12.97
C ILE A 64 6.64 12.60 -13.55
N GLN A 65 6.56 13.64 -12.73
CA GLN A 65 6.40 15.01 -13.24
C GLN A 65 7.63 15.49 -14.02
N LYS A 66 8.84 15.20 -13.54
CA LYS A 66 10.08 15.58 -14.23
C LYS A 66 10.22 14.87 -15.57
N GLU A 67 9.89 13.59 -15.61
CA GLU A 67 9.90 12.79 -16.85
C GLU A 67 8.90 13.36 -17.86
N GLN A 68 7.66 13.63 -17.45
CA GLN A 68 6.67 14.28 -18.32
C GLN A 68 7.12 15.65 -18.84
N LEU A 69 7.76 16.48 -18.02
CA LEU A 69 8.28 17.78 -18.46
C LEU A 69 9.43 17.64 -19.47
N ALA A 70 10.29 16.63 -19.30
CA ALA A 70 11.37 16.33 -20.24
C ALA A 70 10.82 15.83 -21.59
N ASP A 71 9.83 14.93 -21.55
CA ASP A 71 9.13 14.44 -22.75
C ASP A 71 8.45 15.60 -23.51
N LEU A 72 7.81 16.52 -22.77
CA LEU A 72 7.14 17.67 -23.36
C LEU A 72 8.13 18.64 -24.00
N GLU A 73 9.33 18.80 -23.42
CA GLU A 73 10.43 19.54 -24.04
C GLU A 73 10.85 18.91 -25.38
N GLU A 74 11.05 17.59 -25.40
CA GLU A 74 11.48 16.87 -26.60
C GLU A 74 10.44 16.95 -27.72
N VAL A 75 9.16 16.73 -27.40
CA VAL A 75 8.03 16.85 -28.34
C VAL A 75 7.95 18.28 -28.90
N THR A 76 8.08 19.29 -28.04
CA THR A 76 8.05 20.70 -28.46
C THR A 76 9.20 21.01 -29.42
N ARG A 77 10.41 20.53 -29.11
CA ARG A 77 11.60 20.69 -29.95
C ARG A 77 11.43 20.02 -31.31
N ALA A 78 10.87 18.81 -31.34
CA ALA A 78 10.59 18.08 -32.57
C ALA A 78 9.55 18.80 -33.44
N SER A 79 8.47 19.29 -32.83
CA SER A 79 7.40 20.03 -33.51
C SER A 79 7.93 21.33 -34.14
N LEU A 80 8.68 22.15 -33.38
CA LEU A 80 9.28 23.39 -33.89
C LEU A 80 10.26 23.15 -35.04
N ARG A 81 11.05 22.06 -34.98
CA ARG A 81 11.94 21.66 -36.08
C ARG A 81 11.16 21.25 -37.32
N GLY A 82 10.06 20.52 -37.16
CA GLY A 82 9.17 20.13 -38.26
C GLY A 82 8.52 21.35 -38.94
N ALA A 83 8.09 22.33 -38.15
CA ALA A 83 7.51 23.58 -38.63
C ALA A 83 8.54 24.59 -39.18
N LYS A 84 9.85 24.28 -39.12
CA LYS A 84 10.96 25.16 -39.51
C LYS A 84 11.01 26.51 -38.74
N ILE A 85 10.43 26.56 -37.54
CA ILE A 85 10.43 27.76 -36.69
C ILE A 85 11.77 27.87 -35.97
N ALA A 86 12.44 29.02 -36.12
CA ALA A 86 13.72 29.27 -35.47
C ALA A 86 13.51 29.61 -33.99
N TYR A 87 13.89 28.69 -33.09
CA TYR A 87 13.89 28.92 -31.65
C TYR A 87 15.31 29.14 -31.12
N ARG A 88 15.43 29.99 -30.09
CA ARG A 88 16.71 30.38 -29.50
C ARG A 88 17.06 29.55 -28.27
N THR A 89 16.08 29.28 -27.41
CA THR A 89 16.24 28.47 -26.20
C THR A 89 14.92 27.78 -25.87
N ILE A 90 15.00 26.51 -25.49
CA ILE A 90 13.92 25.77 -24.81
C ILE A 90 14.46 25.38 -23.44
N ARG A 91 13.72 25.66 -22.36
CA ARG A 91 14.09 25.31 -20.97
C ARG A 91 12.88 24.78 -20.22
N VAL A 92 13.08 23.69 -19.50
CA VAL A 92 12.14 23.21 -18.48
C VAL A 92 12.39 23.99 -17.20
N ALA A 93 11.37 24.60 -16.62
CA ALA A 93 11.44 25.20 -15.28
C ALA A 93 10.13 24.99 -14.51
N ASP A 94 10.26 24.53 -13.27
CA ASP A 94 9.23 24.19 -12.26
C ASP A 94 7.98 23.44 -12.74
N GLN A 95 7.12 24.07 -13.54
CA GLN A 95 5.83 23.53 -13.99
C GLN A 95 5.57 23.72 -15.49
N GLY A 96 6.57 24.12 -16.27
CA GLY A 96 6.37 24.41 -17.69
C GLY A 96 7.62 24.41 -18.54
N VAL A 97 7.40 24.36 -19.84
CA VAL A 97 8.43 24.48 -20.87
C VAL A 97 8.41 25.91 -21.39
N TYR A 98 9.50 26.64 -21.15
CA TYR A 98 9.70 28.00 -21.63
C TYR A 98 10.44 27.98 -22.95
N LEU A 99 9.90 28.68 -23.94
CA LEU A 99 10.40 28.73 -25.30
C LEU A 99 10.57 30.19 -25.72
N THR A 100 11.75 30.51 -26.22
CA THR A 100 12.08 31.83 -26.76
C THR A 100 12.23 31.72 -28.27
N VAL A 101 11.29 32.33 -29.00
CA VAL A 101 11.28 32.34 -30.48
C VAL A 101 12.19 33.47 -30.97
N GLY A 102 12.95 33.20 -32.03
CA GLY A 102 13.93 34.15 -32.57
C GLY A 102 13.33 35.30 -33.38
N ASN A 103 12.13 35.11 -33.93
CA ASN A 103 11.44 36.08 -34.78
C ASN A 103 9.97 36.23 -34.32
N ALA A 104 9.50 37.46 -34.15
CA ALA A 104 8.13 37.73 -33.68
C ALA A 104 7.06 37.30 -34.71
N SER A 105 7.43 37.23 -36.00
CA SER A 105 6.54 36.87 -37.10
C SER A 105 6.11 35.40 -37.13
N ASP A 106 6.75 34.53 -36.32
CA ASP A 106 6.45 33.09 -36.26
C ASP A 106 5.49 32.74 -35.10
N LEU A 107 5.03 33.72 -34.32
CA LEU A 107 4.09 33.53 -33.20
C LEU A 107 2.61 33.54 -33.63
N ASP A 108 2.32 34.02 -34.85
CA ASP A 108 0.96 34.27 -35.35
C ASP A 108 0.46 33.20 -36.35
N ALA A 109 1.15 32.06 -36.48
CA ALA A 109 0.82 30.95 -37.39
C ALA A 109 0.28 29.73 -36.63
#